data_AF-A0A4V6YSM5-F1
#
_entry.id   AF-A0A4V6YSM5-F1
#
_cell.length_a   1.000
_cell.length_b   1.000
_cell.length_c   1.000
_cell.angle_alpha   90.00
_cell.angle_beta   90.00
_cell.angle_gamma   90.00
#
_symmetry.space_group_name_H-M   'P 1'
#
loop_
_entity.id
_entity.type
_entity.pdbx_description
1 polymer ?
#
loop_
_entity_poly.entity_id
_entity_poly.type
_entity_poly.pdbx_seq_one_letter_code
_entity_poly.pdbx_strand_id
1 'polypeptide(L)'
;MRLSKSLIVGTFLGGAFFISGCSQNIAKFSVATTGNMNMPSNLQKGTTVEGKDCITRVFGIPFGNRNNRVSNAVGKALDMATKKGQPNDALVNVDIRSSSWNIIIFGRQCIIAKGQPIGASSANDSQASKKESKDS
;
A
#
# COMPACT_ATOMS: atom_id res chain seq x y z
N MET A 1 31.46 44.88 11.45
CA MET A 1 30.56 44.37 10.38
C MET A 1 29.23 43.99 11.03
N ARG A 2 28.23 44.89 11.01
CA ARG A 2 26.91 44.63 11.63
C ARG A 2 26.10 43.79 10.64
N LEU A 3 26.08 42.47 10.82
CA LEU A 3 25.11 41.63 10.13
C LEU A 3 23.71 42.10 10.55
N SER A 4 22.98 42.70 9.62
CA SER A 4 21.62 43.16 9.87
C SER A 4 20.75 41.94 10.14
N LYS A 5 20.05 41.95 11.29
CA LYS A 5 19.10 40.90 11.70
C LYS A 5 18.03 40.60 10.62
N SER A 6 17.83 41.51 9.67
CA SER A 6 16.91 41.38 8.55
C SER A 6 17.30 40.31 7.52
N LEU A 7 18.58 39.98 7.36
CA LEU A 7 19.02 39.00 6.35
C LEU A 7 18.80 37.55 6.78
N ILE A 8 18.78 37.28 8.09
CA ILE A 8 18.55 35.93 8.64
C ILE A 8 17.07 35.55 8.56
N VAL A 9 16.17 36.53 8.67
CA VAL A 9 14.71 36.32 8.57
C VAL A 9 14.27 35.99 7.15
N GLY A 10 14.93 36.57 6.13
CA GLY A 10 14.64 36.28 4.72
C GLY A 10 14.98 34.84 4.30
N THR A 11 16.07 34.28 4.83
CA THR A 11 16.50 32.91 4.49
C THR A 11 15.65 31.83 5.16
N PHE A 12 15.08 32.11 6.34
CA PHE A 12 14.21 31.16 7.05
C PHE A 12 12.80 31.07 6.44
N LEU A 13 12.23 32.17 5.93
CA LEU A 13 10.94 32.14 5.22
C LEU A 13 11.06 31.67 3.76
N GLY A 14 12.21 31.86 3.11
CA GLY A 14 12.45 31.36 1.76
C GLY A 14 12.78 29.86 1.69
N GLY A 15 13.47 29.30 2.70
CA GLY A 15 13.91 27.91 2.70
C GLY A 15 12.82 26.87 3.00
N ALA A 16 11.76 27.25 3.70
CA ALA A 16 10.72 26.33 4.16
C ALA A 16 9.72 25.89 3.06
N PHE A 17 9.69 26.56 1.91
CA PHE A 17 8.77 26.22 0.80
C PHE A 17 9.27 25.08 -0.09
N PHE A 18 10.52 24.65 0.05
CA PHE A 18 11.13 23.69 -0.88
C PHE A 18 11.00 22.22 -0.47
N ILE A 19 10.43 21.93 0.70
CA ILE A 19 10.18 20.56 1.17
C ILE A 19 8.71 20.46 1.59
N SER A 20 7.80 20.52 0.61
CA SER A 20 6.38 20.26 0.84
C SER A 20 6.11 18.77 0.75
N GLY A 21 5.88 18.12 1.89
CA GLY A 21 5.38 16.75 1.98
C GLY A 21 3.88 16.77 2.29
N CYS A 22 3.06 16.17 1.43
CA CYS A 22 1.62 15.99 1.66
C CYS A 22 1.30 14.51 1.79
N SER A 23 0.59 14.14 2.85
CA SER A 23 0.03 12.81 3.05
C SER A 23 -1.48 12.92 3.20
N GLN A 24 -2.23 12.17 2.39
CA GLN A 24 -3.69 12.19 2.38
C GLN A 24 -4.24 10.76 2.39
N ASN A 25 -5.30 10.52 3.16
CA ASN A 25 -6.06 9.27 3.06
C ASN A 25 -6.95 9.36 1.83
N ILE A 26 -6.77 8.45 0.88
CA ILE A 26 -7.51 8.45 -0.39
C ILE A 26 -8.83 7.70 -0.22
N ALA A 27 -8.77 6.51 0.39
CA ALA A 27 -9.94 5.64 0.52
C ALA A 27 -9.78 4.64 1.66
N LYS A 28 -10.92 4.18 2.18
CA LYS A 28 -11.02 3.06 3.13
C LYS A 28 -12.00 2.04 2.58
N PHE A 29 -11.61 0.78 2.57
CA PHE A 29 -12.44 -0.33 2.10
C PHE A 29 -12.53 -1.39 3.20
N SER A 30 -13.73 -1.94 3.42
CA SER A 30 -13.90 -3.06 4.35
C SER A 30 -13.22 -4.33 3.83
N VAL A 31 -13.22 -4.53 2.51
CA VAL A 31 -12.59 -5.64 1.80
C VAL A 31 -12.03 -5.11 0.47
N ALA A 32 -10.79 -5.44 0.13
CA ALA A 32 -10.23 -5.22 -1.19
C ALA A 32 -9.48 -6.47 -1.65
N THR A 33 -9.80 -6.95 -2.85
CA THR A 33 -9.15 -8.08 -3.50
C THR A 33 -8.88 -7.74 -4.97
N THR A 34 -7.80 -8.28 -5.51
CA THR A 34 -7.45 -8.16 -6.94
C THR A 34 -8.01 -9.31 -7.78
N GLY A 35 -8.69 -10.29 -7.16
CA GLY A 35 -9.27 -11.45 -7.83
C GLY A 35 -10.68 -11.78 -7.34
N ASN A 36 -11.34 -12.75 -7.97
CA ASN A 36 -12.65 -13.21 -7.55
C ASN A 36 -12.47 -14.19 -6.38
N MET A 37 -12.97 -13.85 -5.19
CA MET A 37 -12.80 -14.66 -4.00
C MET A 37 -14.14 -15.18 -3.48
N ASN A 38 -14.21 -16.46 -3.17
CA ASN A 38 -15.34 -17.03 -2.43
C ASN A 38 -15.04 -16.82 -0.93
N MET A 39 -15.85 -16.04 -0.22
CA MET A 39 -15.63 -15.72 1.21
C MET A 39 -16.31 -16.75 2.11
N PRO A 40 -15.60 -17.75 2.67
CA PRO A 40 -16.16 -18.62 3.68
C PRO A 40 -16.36 -17.87 5.00
N SER A 41 -17.34 -18.29 5.80
CA SER A 41 -17.67 -17.68 7.10
C SER A 41 -16.53 -17.73 8.13
N ASN A 42 -15.57 -18.65 7.93
CA ASN A 42 -14.37 -18.81 8.76
C ASN A 42 -13.16 -18.19 8.05
N LEU A 43 -12.97 -16.88 8.19
CA LEU A 43 -11.81 -16.18 7.64
C LEU A 43 -10.66 -16.19 8.64
N GLN A 44 -9.52 -16.73 8.25
CA GLN A 44 -8.30 -16.64 9.03
C GLN A 44 -7.67 -15.26 8.80
N LYS A 45 -7.59 -14.43 9.83
CA LYS A 45 -7.04 -13.07 9.76
C LYS A 45 -5.57 -13.07 10.13
N GLY A 46 -4.71 -12.61 9.23
CA GLY A 46 -3.30 -12.37 9.49
C GLY A 46 -3.03 -11.02 10.17
N THR A 47 -1.75 -10.70 10.38
CA THR A 47 -1.35 -9.40 10.93
C THR A 47 -1.32 -8.34 9.83
N THR A 48 -1.48 -7.07 10.19
CA THR A 48 -1.55 -5.99 9.21
C THR A 48 -0.30 -5.95 8.33
N VAL A 49 -0.51 -5.91 7.01
CA VAL A 49 0.52 -5.80 5.98
C VAL A 49 0.39 -4.48 5.23
N GLU A 50 1.50 -4.04 4.66
CA GLU A 50 1.62 -2.76 3.96
C GLU A 50 2.34 -2.97 2.63
N GLY A 51 1.73 -2.48 1.55
CA GLY A 51 2.29 -2.48 0.20
C GLY A 51 2.37 -1.06 -0.35
N LYS A 52 3.45 -0.76 -1.08
CA LYS A 52 3.73 0.59 -1.59
C LYS A 52 4.03 0.58 -3.08
N ASP A 53 3.38 1.49 -3.80
CA ASP A 53 3.67 1.74 -5.20
C ASP A 53 4.03 3.20 -5.42
N CYS A 54 5.32 3.46 -5.70
CA CYS A 54 5.89 4.81 -5.80
C CYS A 54 6.31 5.16 -7.23
N ILE A 55 6.12 6.42 -7.62
CA ILE A 55 6.66 7.06 -8.82
C ILE A 55 7.67 8.08 -8.31
N THR A 56 8.82 8.12 -8.96
CA THR A 56 9.83 9.14 -8.71
C THR A 56 9.75 10.16 -9.83
N ARG A 57 9.80 11.44 -9.51
CA ARG A 57 9.84 12.53 -10.48
C ARG A 57 11.24 13.13 -10.46
N VAL A 58 11.90 13.20 -11.61
CA VAL A 58 13.23 13.82 -11.75
C VAL A 58 13.12 14.91 -12.81
N PHE A 59 13.51 16.15 -12.50
CA PHE A 59 13.34 17.30 -13.38
C PHE A 59 11.90 17.45 -13.92
N GLY A 60 10.90 17.18 -13.08
CA GLY A 60 9.50 17.25 -13.51
C GLY A 60 9.01 16.01 -14.27
N ILE A 61 9.88 15.10 -14.71
CA ILE A 61 9.53 13.90 -15.47
C ILE A 61 9.22 12.73 -14.52
N PRO A 62 7.99 12.17 -14.52
CA PRO A 62 7.64 11.04 -13.67
C PRO A 62 8.11 9.70 -14.26
N PHE A 63 8.91 8.98 -13.48
CA PHE A 63 9.41 7.63 -13.73
C PHE A 63 8.68 6.60 -12.85
N GLY A 64 8.15 5.55 -13.48
CA GLY A 64 7.44 4.45 -12.83
C GLY A 64 6.07 4.16 -13.47
N ASN A 65 5.42 3.09 -13.00
CA ASN A 65 4.09 2.72 -13.47
C ASN A 65 3.04 3.73 -12.99
N ARG A 66 2.33 4.38 -13.91
CA ARG A 66 1.26 5.34 -13.60
C ARG A 66 -0.12 4.72 -13.52
N ASN A 67 -0.29 3.52 -14.06
CA ASN A 67 -1.58 2.85 -14.15
C ASN A 67 -1.73 1.83 -13.01
N ASN A 68 -2.97 1.65 -12.54
CA ASN A 68 -3.34 0.62 -11.56
C ASN A 68 -2.50 0.64 -10.27
N ARG A 69 -2.07 1.83 -9.84
CA ARG A 69 -1.18 2.04 -8.68
C ARG A 69 -1.75 1.52 -7.37
N VAL A 70 -3.06 1.66 -7.21
CA VAL A 70 -3.80 1.13 -6.06
C VAL A 70 -3.76 -0.39 -6.06
N SER A 71 -4.08 -1.02 -7.19
CA SER A 71 -4.04 -2.48 -7.36
C SER A 71 -2.63 -3.04 -7.15
N ASN A 72 -1.60 -2.35 -7.65
CA ASN A 72 -0.20 -2.73 -7.42
C ASN A 72 0.19 -2.61 -5.93
N ALA A 73 -0.27 -1.56 -5.24
CA ALA A 73 -0.01 -1.39 -3.82
C ALA A 73 -0.69 -2.49 -2.98
N VAL A 74 -1.92 -2.86 -3.34
CA VAL A 74 -2.66 -3.99 -2.73
C VAL A 74 -1.95 -5.31 -3.03
N GLY A 75 -1.57 -5.58 -4.28
CA GLY A 75 -0.83 -6.79 -4.67
C GLY A 75 0.49 -6.91 -3.91
N LYS A 76 1.26 -5.83 -3.80
CA LYS A 76 2.49 -5.81 -2.99
C LYS A 76 2.23 -6.05 -1.50
N ALA A 77 1.09 -5.63 -0.98
CA ALA A 77 0.72 -5.90 0.41
C ALA A 77 0.41 -7.38 0.62
N LEU A 78 -0.27 -8.02 -0.34
CA LEU A 78 -0.50 -9.47 -0.36
C LEU A 78 0.81 -10.25 -0.50
N ASP A 79 1.73 -9.83 -1.39
CA ASP A 79 3.06 -10.44 -1.50
C ASP A 79 3.83 -10.38 -0.17
N MET A 80 3.71 -9.27 0.57
CA MET A 80 4.29 -9.14 1.91
C MET A 80 3.62 -10.07 2.92
N ALA A 81 2.32 -10.34 2.79
CA ALA A 81 1.64 -11.34 3.61
C ALA A 81 2.17 -12.74 3.33
N THR A 82 2.31 -13.12 2.05
CA THR A 82 2.89 -14.41 1.64
C THR A 82 4.30 -14.59 2.20
N LYS A 83 5.16 -13.55 2.11
CA LYS A 83 6.52 -13.58 2.68
C LYS A 83 6.55 -13.75 4.19
N LYS A 84 5.50 -13.31 4.90
CA LYS A 84 5.35 -13.48 6.34
C LYS A 84 4.67 -14.81 6.73
N GLY A 85 4.41 -15.69 5.76
CA GLY A 85 3.69 -16.95 6.00
C GLY A 85 2.22 -16.72 6.39
N GLN A 86 1.65 -15.58 5.99
CA GLN A 86 0.27 -15.22 6.26
C GLN A 86 -0.61 -15.53 5.06
N PRO A 87 -1.93 -15.65 5.26
CA PRO A 87 -2.85 -15.76 4.14
C PRO A 87 -2.68 -14.60 3.15
N ASN A 88 -3.03 -14.81 1.87
CA ASN A 88 -2.80 -13.83 0.82
C ASN A 88 -3.92 -13.75 -0.23
N ASP A 89 -5.12 -14.24 0.09
CA ASP A 89 -6.23 -14.26 -0.86
C ASP A 89 -6.89 -12.88 -1.01
N ALA A 90 -6.97 -12.11 0.09
CA ALA A 90 -7.48 -10.74 0.06
C ALA A 90 -7.03 -9.92 1.26
N LEU A 91 -7.29 -8.61 1.21
CA LEU A 91 -7.12 -7.72 2.35
C LEU A 91 -8.48 -7.25 2.87
N VAL A 92 -8.62 -7.18 4.19
CA VAL A 92 -9.73 -6.52 4.89
C VAL A 92 -9.23 -5.31 5.68
N ASN A 93 -10.15 -4.41 6.03
CA ASN A 93 -9.83 -3.16 6.73
C ASN A 93 -8.73 -2.37 5.99
N VAL A 94 -8.93 -2.23 4.68
CA VAL A 94 -7.94 -1.65 3.78
C VAL A 94 -7.98 -0.13 3.88
N ASP A 95 -6.84 0.47 4.17
CA ASP A 95 -6.63 1.91 4.21
C ASP A 95 -5.61 2.26 3.12
N ILE A 96 -6.03 3.13 2.20
CA ILE A 96 -5.22 3.55 1.06
C ILE A 96 -4.83 5.01 1.23
N ARG A 97 -3.52 5.27 1.25
CA ARG A 97 -2.95 6.60 1.48
C ARG A 97 -2.08 7.03 0.31
N SER A 98 -2.18 8.30 -0.06
CA SER A 98 -1.21 8.96 -0.92
C SER A 98 -0.19 9.64 -0.01
N SER A 99 1.09 9.42 -0.26
CA SER A 99 2.16 10.24 0.31
C SER A 99 2.99 10.78 -0.83
N SER A 100 3.15 12.10 -0.87
CA SER A 100 3.96 12.79 -1.87
C SER A 100 4.90 13.76 -1.19
N TRP A 101 6.13 13.82 -1.68
CA TRP A 101 7.08 14.85 -1.33
C TRP A 101 7.77 15.34 -2.59
N ASN A 102 8.13 16.61 -2.61
CA ASN A 102 8.94 17.18 -3.68
C ASN A 102 10.02 18.07 -3.06
N ILE A 103 11.20 17.98 -3.64
CA ILE A 103 12.33 18.89 -3.54
C ILE A 103 12.58 19.38 -4.96
N ILE A 104 13.06 20.61 -5.13
CA ILE A 104 13.22 21.36 -6.41
C ILE A 104 13.38 20.49 -7.68
N ILE A 105 14.31 19.52 -7.67
CA ILE A 105 14.62 18.65 -8.81
C ILE A 105 14.16 17.19 -8.67
N PHE A 106 13.78 16.77 -7.46
CA PHE A 106 13.40 15.39 -7.14
C PHE A 106 12.10 15.32 -6.36
N GLY A 107 11.16 14.54 -6.85
CA GLY A 107 9.90 14.26 -6.20
C GLY A 107 9.64 12.78 -6.08
N ARG A 108 8.77 12.40 -5.14
CA ARG A 108 8.26 11.05 -5.05
C ARG A 108 6.80 11.07 -4.63
N GLN A 109 5.99 10.29 -5.31
CA GLN A 109 4.60 10.08 -4.99
C GLN A 109 4.34 8.59 -4.82
N CYS A 110 3.82 8.19 -3.68
CA CYS A 110 3.56 6.82 -3.29
C CYS A 110 2.09 6.61 -2.97
N ILE A 111 1.53 5.53 -3.49
CA ILE A 111 0.28 4.95 -3.01
C ILE A 111 0.64 3.84 -2.04
N ILE A 112 0.07 3.89 -0.84
CA ILE A 112 0.33 2.97 0.26
C ILE A 112 -0.99 2.27 0.57
N ALA A 113 -1.04 0.96 0.44
CA ALA A 113 -2.17 0.14 0.85
C ALA A 113 -1.81 -0.60 2.13
N LYS A 114 -2.61 -0.39 3.19
CA LYS A 114 -2.51 -1.10 4.47
C LYS A 114 -3.75 -1.94 4.65
N GLY A 115 -3.62 -3.18 5.10
CA GLY A 115 -4.79 -4.02 5.37
C GLY A 115 -4.40 -5.28 6.13
N GLN A 116 -5.40 -5.98 6.65
CA GLN A 116 -5.20 -7.30 7.25
C GLN A 116 -5.41 -8.35 6.17
N PRO A 117 -4.44 -9.23 5.92
CA PRO A 117 -4.63 -10.29 4.97
C PRO A 117 -5.61 -11.32 5.53
N ILE A 118 -6.47 -11.82 4.66
CA ILE A 118 -7.37 -12.93 4.93
C ILE A 118 -7.15 -14.01 3.90
N GLY A 119 -7.33 -15.24 4.36
CA GLY A 119 -7.30 -16.42 3.52
C GLY A 119 -8.63 -17.13 3.65
N ALA A 120 -9.05 -17.80 2.58
CA ALA A 120 -10.04 -18.84 2.71
C ALA A 120 -9.43 -19.88 3.68
N SER A 121 -10.03 -20.04 4.86
CA SER A 121 -9.66 -21.18 5.71
C SER A 121 -10.00 -22.43 4.93
N SER A 122 -8.99 -23.15 4.46
CA SER A 122 -9.09 -24.47 3.85
C SER A 122 -9.43 -25.55 4.88
N ALA A 123 -10.38 -25.28 5.78
CA ALA A 123 -10.95 -26.29 6.66
C ALA A 123 -11.75 -27.37 5.88
N ASN A 124 -11.97 -27.17 4.57
CA ASN A 124 -12.70 -28.10 3.71
C ASN A 124 -11.85 -28.81 2.63
N ASP A 125 -10.57 -28.50 2.45
CA ASP A 125 -9.73 -29.22 1.48
C ASP A 125 -9.33 -30.63 1.95
N SER A 126 -9.52 -30.93 3.25
CA SER A 126 -9.26 -32.28 3.79
C SER A 126 -10.44 -33.27 3.63
N GLN A 127 -11.62 -32.83 3.16
CA GLN A 127 -12.77 -33.74 2.94
C GLN A 127 -13.05 -34.07 1.48
N ALA A 128 -12.50 -33.33 0.51
CA ALA A 128 -12.67 -33.63 -0.91
C ALA A 128 -11.88 -34.87 -1.36
N SER A 129 -10.71 -35.15 -0.77
CA SER A 129 -9.89 -36.30 -1.17
C SER A 129 -10.39 -37.67 -0.63
N LYS A 130 -11.41 -37.71 0.24
CA LYS A 130 -11.92 -38.97 0.83
C LYS A 130 -13.24 -39.47 0.24
N LYS A 131 -13.90 -38.70 -0.64
CA LYS A 131 -15.15 -39.12 -1.28
C LYS A 131 -14.97 -39.83 -2.62
N GLU A 132 -13.79 -39.76 -3.24
CA GLU A 132 -13.53 -40.35 -4.57
C GLU A 132 -12.83 -41.73 -4.51
N SER A 133 -13.00 -42.47 -3.40
CA SER A 133 -12.49 -43.85 -3.27
C SER A 133 -13.49 -44.76 -2.52
N LYS A 134 -14.79 -44.54 -2.75
CA LYS A 134 -15.84 -45.41 -2.20
C LYS A 134 -16.99 -45.68 -3.17
N ASP A 135 -16.75 -45.47 -4.47
CA ASP A 135 -17.73 -45.74 -5.54
C ASP A 135 -17.04 -46.34 -6.79
N SER A 136 -16.14 -47.31 -6.58
CA SER A 136 -15.70 -48.26 -7.61
C SER A 136 -15.38 -49.60 -6.98
#